data_AF-A0A5E9G2X1-F1
#
_entry.id   AF-A0A5E9G2X1-F1
#
_cell.length_a   1.000
_cell.length_b   1.000
_cell.length_c   1.000
_cell.angle_alpha   90.00
_cell.angle_beta   90.00
_cell.angle_gamma   90.00
#
_symmetry.space_group_name_H-M   'P 1'
#
loop_
_entity.id
_entity.type
_entity.pdbx_description
1 polymer ?
#
loop_
_entity_poly.entity_id
_entity_poly.type
_entity_poly.pdbx_seq_one_letter_code
_entity_poly.pdbx_strand_id
1 'polypeptide(L)' 'MDWHQLLGSGVHADAIMDRIVHNTIWVETGGHNMREHTAGQVKA' A
#
# COMPACT_ATOMS: atom_id res chain seq x y z
N MET A 1 9.58 -5.48 2.77
CA MET A 1 9.00 -5.93 4.06
C MET A 1 9.25 -4.84 5.09
N ASP A 2 8.76 -3.63 4.80
CA ASP A 2 9.08 -2.38 5.51
C ASP A 2 7.88 -1.86 6.34
N TRP A 3 6.72 -2.49 6.18
CA TRP A 3 5.48 -2.13 6.88
C TRP A 3 5.61 -2.29 8.40
N HIS A 4 6.37 -3.28 8.87
CA HIS A 4 6.52 -3.55 10.31
C HIS A 4 7.26 -2.39 10.99
N GLN A 5 8.20 -1.76 10.28
CA GLN A 5 8.92 -0.59 10.75
C GLN A 5 8.06 0.67 10.66
N LEU A 6 7.25 0.82 9.60
CA LEU A 6 6.27 1.90 9.46
C LEU A 6 5.17 1.88 10.53
N LEU A 7 4.79 0.69 11.02
CA LEU A 7 3.80 0.53 12.10
C LEU A 7 4.38 0.69 13.51
N GLY A 8 5.65 1.11 13.63
CA GLY A 8 6.29 1.35 14.93
C GLY A 8 6.89 0.10 15.59
N SER A 9 6.88 -1.05 14.90
CA SER A 9 7.42 -2.33 15.37
C SER A 9 6.74 -2.90 16.62
N GLY A 10 7.07 -4.15 16.94
CA GLY A 10 6.66 -4.84 18.16
C GLY A 10 5.24 -5.41 18.11
N VAL A 11 4.82 -5.96 19.25
CA VAL A 11 3.58 -6.77 19.37
C VAL A 11 2.30 -6.04 18.94
N HIS A 12 2.31 -4.71 18.98
CA HIS A 12 1.18 -3.90 18.53
C HIS A 12 1.06 -3.86 17.01
N ALA A 13 2.19 -3.76 16.28
CA ALA A 13 2.21 -3.84 14.82
C ALA A 13 1.80 -5.23 14.35
N ASP A 14 2.24 -6.28 15.05
CA ASP A 14 1.86 -7.66 14.77
C ASP A 14 0.36 -7.88 14.94
N ALA A 15 -0.24 -7.39 16.03
CA ALA A 15 -1.68 -7.53 16.27
C ALA A 15 -2.55 -6.79 15.23
N ILE A 16 -2.06 -5.66 14.70
CA ILE A 16 -2.73 -4.93 13.62
C ILE A 16 -2.65 -5.73 12.31
N MET A 17 -1.49 -6.29 11.97
CA MET A 17 -1.36 -7.15 10.80
C MET A 17 -2.20 -8.40 10.89
N ASP A 18 -2.29 -9.00 12.07
CA ASP A 18 -3.08 -10.20 12.27
C ASP A 18 -4.55 -9.96 11.90
N ARG A 19 -5.09 -8.77 12.19
CA ARG A 19 -6.46 -8.38 11.79
C ARG A 19 -6.60 -7.99 10.32
N ILE A 20 -5.62 -7.29 9.76
CA ILE A 20 -5.69 -6.78 8.38
C ILE A 20 -5.40 -7.92 7.39
N VAL A 21 -4.25 -8.57 7.48
CA VAL A 21 -3.80 -9.58 6.51
C VAL A 21 -4.79 -10.74 6.36
N HIS A 22 -5.39 -11.20 7.46
CA HIS A 22 -6.30 -12.35 7.44
C HIS A 22 -7.68 -12.05 6.84
N ASN A 23 -8.13 -10.79 6.82
CA ASN A 23 -9.46 -10.42 6.31
C ASN A 23 -9.41 -9.61 4.99
N THR A 24 -8.23 -9.18 4.55
CA THR A 24 -8.08 -8.39 3.33
C THR A 24 -7.84 -9.24 2.09
N ILE A 25 -8.24 -8.70 0.96
CA ILE A 25 -7.79 -9.15 -0.36
C ILE A 25 -6.63 -8.25 -0.78
N TRP A 26 -5.51 -8.88 -1.18
CA TRP A 26 -4.37 -8.15 -1.72
C TRP A 26 -4.64 -7.76 -3.17
N VAL A 27 -4.53 -6.46 -3.47
CA VAL A 27 -4.60 -5.95 -4.83
C VAL A 27 -3.25 -5.32 -5.15
N GLU A 28 -2.48 -5.98 -6.00
CA GLU A 28 -1.22 -5.43 -6.51
C GLU A 28 -1.52 -4.46 -7.66
N THR A 29 -1.26 -3.18 -7.44
CA THR A 29 -1.29 -2.18 -8.51
C THR A 29 0.03 -2.20 -9.27
N GLY A 30 -0.03 -2.17 -10.60
CA GLY A 30 1.17 -2.02 -11.43
C GLY A 30 1.86 -0.66 -11.23
N GLY A 31 3.00 -0.44 -11.88
CA GLY A 31 3.79 0.79 -11.77
C GLY A 31 3.19 2.03 -12.46
N HIS A 32 1.92 2.00 -12.85
CA HIS A 32 1.33 3.09 -13.62
C HIS A 32 0.84 4.21 -12.71
N ASN A 33 1.55 5.33 -12.71
CA ASN A 33 1.16 6.52 -11.96
C ASN A 33 0.05 7.27 -12.72
N MET A 34 -1.17 7.17 -12.22
CA MET A 34 -2.33 7.84 -12.84
C MET A 34 -2.22 9.37 -12.84
N ARG A 35 -1.48 9.98 -11.91
CA ARG A 35 -1.27 11.44 -11.89
C ARG A 35 -0.42 11.89 -13.06
N GLU A 36 0.67 11.17 -13.34
CA GLU A 36 1.56 11.44 -14.48
C GLU A 36 0.85 11.20 -15.81
N HIS A 37 0.12 10.09 -15.92
CA HIS A 37 -0.69 9.77 -17.10
C HIS A 37 -1.69 10.89 -17.42
N THR A 38 -2.45 11.34 -16.42
CA THR A 38 -3.43 12.42 -16.58
C THR A 38 -2.76 13.75 -16.95
N ALA A 39 -1.62 14.07 -16.35
CA ALA A 39 -0.85 15.26 -16.70
C ALA A 39 -0.33 15.24 -18.15
N GLY A 40 -0.04 14.06 -18.70
CA GLY A 40 0.30 13.87 -20.12
C GLY A 40 -0.91 14.04 -21.05
N GLN A 41 -2.10 13.59 -20.63
CA GLN A 41 -3.33 13.72 -21.42
C GLN A 41 -3.82 15.16 -21.58
N VAL A 42 -3.61 16.02 -20.57
CA VAL A 42 -4.01 17.45 -20.65
C VAL A 42 -3.15 18.24 -21.64
N LYS A 43 -2.01 17.71 -22.08
CA LYS A 43 -1.09 18.36 -23.04
C LYS A 43 -1.33 17.99 -24.50
N ALA A 44 -2.35 17.19 -24.81
CA ALA A 44 -2.67 16.75 -26.18
C ALA A 44 -3.76 17.62 -26.83
#